data_AF-A0A6S7HE58-F1
#
_entry.id   AF-A0A6S7HE58-F1
#
_cell.length_a   1.000
_cell.length_b   1.000
_cell.length_c   1.000
_cell.angle_alpha   90.00
_cell.angle_beta   90.00
_cell.angle_gamma   90.00
#
_symmetry.space_group_name_H-M   'P 1'
#
loop_
_entity.id
_entity.type
_entity.pdbx_description
1 polymer ?
#
loop_
_entity_poly.entity_id
_entity_poly.type
_entity_poly.pdbx_seq_one_letter_code
_entity_poly.pdbx_strand_id
1 'polypeptide(L)' 'NDEVERAVKTVKNILTKEQDPTKALLAYRSTPLASGYSPAELLMGRKIKSTLPITHHI' A
#
# COMPACT_ATOMS: atom_id res chain seq x y z
N ASN A 1 9.14 -11.06 -10.17
CA ASN A 1 7.76 -11.13 -10.66
C ASN A 1 6.78 -11.31 -9.49
N ASP A 2 7.14 -12.17 -8.54
CA ASP A 2 6.31 -12.58 -7.39
C ASP A 2 5.88 -11.44 -6.45
N GLU A 3 6.71 -10.41 -6.28
CA GLU A 3 6.37 -9.26 -5.44
C GLU A 3 5.24 -8.41 -6.04
N VAL A 4 5.19 -8.30 -7.38
CA VAL A 4 4.14 -7.58 -8.10
C VAL A 4 2.81 -8.32 -7.94
N GLU A 5 2.82 -9.66 -7.98
CA GLU A 5 1.62 -10.47 -7.78
C GLU A 5 1.08 -10.34 -6.35
N ARG A 6 1.98 -10.34 -5.34
CA ARG A 6 1.61 -10.09 -3.95
C ARG A 6 1.04 -8.68 -3.75
N ALA A 7 1.65 -7.68 -4.36
CA ALA A 7 1.15 -6.30 -4.32
C ALA A 7 -0.28 -6.19 -4.87
N VAL A 8 -0.53 -6.76 -6.05
CA VAL A 8 -1.85 -6.78 -6.69
C VAL A 8 -2.87 -7.52 -5.83
N LYS A 9 -2.48 -8.62 -5.17
CA LYS A 9 -3.34 -9.35 -4.23
C LYS A 9 -3.71 -8.48 -3.02
N THR A 10 -2.76 -7.75 -2.47
CA THR A 10 -3.00 -6.78 -1.37
C THR A 10 -3.93 -5.66 -1.81
N VAL A 11 -3.73 -5.05 -2.99
CA VAL A 11 -4.64 -4.04 -3.56
C VAL A 11 -6.07 -4.58 -3.65
N LYS A 12 -6.23 -5.75 -4.26
CA LYS A 12 -7.55 -6.37 -4.46
C LYS A 12 -8.26 -6.58 -3.13
N ASN A 13 -7.53 -7.01 -2.09
CA ASN A 13 -8.06 -7.22 -0.75
C ASN A 13 -8.43 -5.90 -0.05
N ILE A 14 -7.65 -4.83 -0.23
CA ILE A 14 -7.97 -3.50 0.31
C ILE A 14 -9.23 -2.94 -0.38
N LEU A 15 -9.29 -3.03 -1.71
CA LEU A 15 -10.43 -2.56 -2.51
C LEU A 15 -11.72 -3.35 -2.25
N THR A 16 -11.64 -4.62 -1.85
CA THR A 16 -12.84 -5.40 -1.49
C THR A 16 -13.32 -5.13 -0.07
N LYS A 17 -12.44 -4.67 0.83
CA LYS A 17 -12.79 -4.40 2.23
C LYS A 17 -13.31 -2.98 2.46
N GLU A 18 -12.84 -2.02 1.68
CA GLU A 18 -13.24 -0.62 1.80
C GLU A 18 -14.36 -0.29 0.81
N GLN A 19 -15.51 0.19 1.30
CA GLN A 19 -16.60 0.71 0.45
C GLN A 19 -16.23 2.04 -0.20
N ASP A 20 -15.31 2.79 0.41
CA ASP A 20 -14.86 4.08 -0.08
C ASP A 20 -13.58 3.90 -0.93
N PRO A 21 -13.65 4.11 -2.25
CA PRO A 21 -12.51 3.87 -3.14
C PRO A 21 -11.34 4.82 -2.87
N THR A 22 -11.63 6.04 -2.42
CA THR A 22 -10.61 7.02 -2.02
C THR A 22 -9.83 6.56 -0.79
N LYS A 23 -10.52 6.01 0.21
CA LYS A 23 -9.90 5.46 1.42
C LYS A 23 -9.13 4.18 1.15
N ALA A 24 -9.61 3.34 0.23
CA ALA A 24 -8.89 2.15 -0.23
C ALA A 24 -7.55 2.49 -0.90
N LEU A 25 -7.56 3.48 -1.80
CA LEU A 25 -6.35 3.98 -2.46
C LEU A 25 -5.39 4.64 -1.46
N LEU A 26 -5.93 5.36 -0.47
CA LEU A 26 -5.19 5.99 0.63
C LEU A 26 -4.48 4.95 1.53
N ALA A 27 -5.16 3.84 1.82
CA ALA A 27 -4.58 2.73 2.56
C ALA A 27 -3.49 2.05 1.73
N TYR A 28 -3.78 1.71 0.47
CA TYR A 28 -2.82 1.05 -0.42
C TYR A 28 -1.52 1.84 -0.55
N ARG A 29 -1.59 3.15 -0.80
CA ARG A 29 -0.40 4.01 -0.94
C ARG A 29 0.46 4.08 0.32
N SER A 30 -0.08 3.78 1.49
CA SER A 30 0.61 3.88 2.79
C SER A 30 1.00 2.51 3.38
N THR A 31 0.43 1.41 2.88
CA THR A 31 0.79 0.06 3.31
C THR A 31 2.09 -0.39 2.66
N PRO A 32 3.11 -0.80 3.44
CA PRO A 32 4.30 -1.41 2.87
C PRO A 32 3.96 -2.74 2.20
N LEU A 33 4.52 -2.95 1.01
CA LEU A 33 4.49 -4.23 0.31
C LEU A 33 5.49 -5.21 0.93
N ALA A 34 5.52 -6.44 0.42
CA ALA A 34 6.50 -7.46 0.82
C ALA A 34 7.96 -6.98 0.72
N SER A 35 8.24 -5.98 -0.14
CA SER A 35 9.55 -5.33 -0.28
C SER A 35 9.91 -4.38 0.86
N GLY A 36 9.00 -4.13 1.81
CA GLY A 36 9.13 -3.13 2.88
C GLY A 36 8.82 -1.69 2.46
N TYR A 37 8.68 -1.43 1.16
CA TYR A 37 8.34 -0.12 0.60
C TYR A 37 6.85 -0.01 0.30
N SER A 38 6.27 1.15 0.56
CA SER A 38 4.91 1.46 0.11
C SER A 38 4.86 1.75 -1.40
N PRO A 39 3.70 1.57 -2.07
CA PRO A 39 3.56 1.88 -3.49
C PRO A 39 3.89 3.34 -3.80
N ALA A 40 3.59 4.25 -2.87
CA ALA A 40 3.89 5.66 -3.05
C ALA A 40 5.39 5.95 -2.91
N GLU A 41 6.10 5.21 -2.05
CA GLU A 41 7.57 5.25 -1.98
C GLU A 41 8.21 4.74 -3.27
N LEU A 42 7.71 3.65 -3.83
CA LEU A 42 8.20 3.10 -5.09
C LEU A 42 7.98 4.07 -6.26
N LEU A 43 6.84 4.75 -6.30
CA LEU A 43 6.52 5.72 -7.36
C LEU A 43 7.24 7.07 -7.18
N MET A 44 7.42 7.54 -5.95
CA MET A 44 7.99 8.86 -5.68
C MET A 44 9.48 8.84 -5.32
N GLY A 45 10.08 7.67 -5.10
CA GLY A 45 11.47 7.53 -4.65
C GLY A 45 11.74 8.13 -3.26
N ARG A 46 10.69 8.44 -2.49
CA ARG A 46 10.78 9.10 -1.18
C ARG A 46 9.63 8.67 -0.26
N LYS A 47 9.88 8.68 1.05
CA LYS A 47 8.87 8.38 2.09
C LYS A 47 7.78 9.44 2.12
N ILE A 48 6.56 9.08 1.73
CA ILE A 48 5.41 9.98 1.81
C ILE A 48 4.93 10.03 3.25
N LYS A 49 4.83 11.24 3.81
CA LYS A 49 4.17 11.48 5.09
C LYS A 49 2.66 11.41 4.87
N SER A 50 2.03 10.32 5.27
CA SER A 50 0.57 10.20 5.35
C SER A 50 0.11 10.27 6.80
N THR A 51 -1.13 10.71 7.02
CA THR A 51 -1.79 10.73 8.34
C THR A 51 -2.23 9.34 8.82
N LEU A 52 -2.09 8.33 7.97
CA LEU A 52 -2.39 6.95 8.31
C LEU A 52 -1.16 6.30 8.94
N PRO A 53 -1.33 5.49 10.00
CA PRO A 53 -0.23 4.71 10.56
C PRO A 53 0.30 3.76 9.48
N ILE A 54 1.60 3.87 9.21
CA ILE A 54 2.30 2.88 8.39
C ILE A 54 2.47 1.63 9.24
N THR A 55 1.92 0.51 8.81
CA THR A 55 2.14 -0.78 9.47
C THR A 55 3.59 -1.19 9.22
N HIS A 56 4.50 -0.80 10.13
CA HIS A 56 5.88 -1.24 10.13
C HIS A 56 5.89 -2.72 10.59
N HIS A 57 6.09 -3.65 9.67
CA HIS A 57 6.38 -5.02 10.05
C HIS A 57 7.88 -5.09 10.36
N ILE A 58 8.21 -5.39 11.62
CA ILE A 58 9.57 -5.72 12.08
C ILE A 58 9.99 -7.11 11.58
#